data_AF-V4PN05-F1
#
_entry.id   AF-V4PN05-F1
#
_cell.length_a   1.000
_cell.length_b   1.000
_cell.length_c   1.000
_cell.angle_alpha   90.00
_cell.angle_beta   90.00
_cell.angle_gamma   90.00
#
_symmetry.space_group_name_H-M   'P 1'
#
loop_
_entity.id
_entity.type
_entity.pdbx_description
1 polymer ?
#
loop_
_entity_poly.entity_id
_entity_poly.type
_entity_poly.pdbx_seq_one_letter_code
_entity_poly.pdbx_strand_id
1 'polypeptide(L)'
;MLKGINPIVGPDLLAILREMGHGDEIAIVDANYPALSHARRLVRMDATDAPTILKAILSLMPLDRDVPEAAFRPCAFGDCDRIEPIYEEFQAAIDENDNGIRLTPISGPPFYDRIKAAFAIVASGELRLYGNIILRKGVISPAI
;
A
#
# COMPACT_ATOMS: atom_id res chain seq x y z
N MET A 1 3.33 6.21 21.17
CA MET A 1 2.93 4.81 21.40
C MET A 1 1.49 4.76 21.87
N LEU A 2 0.68 3.86 21.32
CA LEU A 2 -0.75 3.69 21.63
C LEU A 2 -1.07 2.20 21.78
N LYS A 3 -2.10 1.85 22.57
CA LYS A 3 -2.57 0.47 22.69
C LYS A 3 -3.33 0.08 21.41
N GLY A 4 -3.10 -1.13 20.90
CA GLY A 4 -3.79 -1.67 19.73
C GLY A 4 -3.31 -1.14 18.37
N ILE A 5 -2.27 -0.30 18.33
CA ILE A 5 -1.67 0.22 17.09
C ILE A 5 -0.26 -0.34 16.97
N ASN A 6 0.10 -0.85 15.79
CA ASN A 6 1.44 -1.36 15.52
C ASN A 6 2.48 -0.25 15.75
N PRO A 7 3.57 -0.49 16.53
CA PRO A 7 4.58 0.51 16.87
C PRO A 7 5.25 1.17 15.66
N ILE A 8 5.29 0.51 14.51
CA ILE A 8 5.90 1.09 13.30
C ILE A 8 5.05 2.19 12.67
N VAL A 9 3.75 2.25 13.00
CA VAL A 9 2.85 3.31 12.55
C VAL A 9 3.14 4.56 13.37
N GLY A 10 4.04 5.39 12.84
CA GLY A 10 4.39 6.68 13.40
C GLY A 10 3.22 7.69 13.36
N PRO A 11 3.37 8.85 14.04
CA PRO A 11 2.33 9.86 14.13
C PRO A 11 1.87 10.37 12.76
N ASP A 12 2.81 10.61 11.84
CA ASP A 12 2.50 11.15 10.50
C ASP A 12 1.71 10.14 9.65
N LEU A 13 2.10 8.86 9.67
CA LEU A 13 1.36 7.81 8.97
C LEU A 13 -0.03 7.63 9.57
N LEU A 14 -0.15 7.63 10.90
CA LEU A 14 -1.44 7.52 11.58
C LEU A 14 -2.37 8.70 11.21
N ALA A 15 -1.85 9.93 11.18
CA ALA A 15 -2.61 11.10 10.78
C ALA A 15 -3.09 10.98 9.32
N ILE A 16 -2.19 10.62 8.40
CA ILE A 16 -2.52 10.40 6.98
C ILE A 16 -3.63 9.35 6.82
N LEU A 17 -3.48 8.18 7.45
CA LEU A 17 -4.49 7.12 7.36
C LEU A 17 -5.85 7.57 7.90
N ARG A 18 -5.86 8.46 8.90
CA ARG A 18 -7.10 8.98 9.50
C ARG A 18 -7.74 10.09 8.67
N GLU A 19 -6.94 10.89 7.97
CA GLU A 19 -7.38 11.93 7.04
C GLU A 19 -7.93 11.38 5.73
N MET A 20 -7.40 10.26 5.24
CA MET A 20 -7.88 9.62 4.01
C MET A 20 -9.38 9.30 4.09
N GLY A 21 -10.13 9.59 3.03
CA GLY A 21 -11.52 9.21 2.84
C GLY A 21 -11.68 7.87 2.12
N HIS A 22 -12.95 7.45 1.93
CA HIS A 22 -13.27 6.33 1.03
C HIS A 22 -12.80 6.66 -0.39
N GLY A 23 -12.02 5.74 -0.97
CA GLY A 23 -11.50 5.86 -2.33
C GLY A 23 -10.20 6.62 -2.46
N ASP A 24 -9.66 7.20 -1.38
CA ASP A 24 -8.28 7.68 -1.39
C ASP A 24 -7.30 6.50 -1.49
N GLU A 25 -6.17 6.74 -2.12
CA GLU A 25 -5.14 5.74 -2.35
C GLU A 25 -3.85 6.10 -1.62
N ILE A 26 -3.15 5.10 -1.09
CA ILE A 26 -1.82 5.21 -0.52
C ILE A 26 -0.89 4.21 -1.18
N ALA A 27 0.30 4.64 -1.55
CA ALA A 27 1.31 3.77 -2.14
C ALA A 27 2.41 3.47 -1.12
N ILE A 28 2.82 2.21 -1.01
CA ILE A 28 4.07 1.81 -0.37
C ILE A 28 5.06 1.53 -1.51
N VAL A 29 6.21 2.16 -1.46
CA VAL A 29 7.18 2.09 -2.56
C VAL A 29 8.53 1.56 -2.09
N ASP A 30 9.20 0.82 -2.97
CA ASP A 30 10.50 0.23 -2.72
C ASP A 30 11.62 1.30 -2.63
N ALA A 31 12.80 0.88 -2.18
CA ALA A 31 13.94 1.76 -1.93
C ALA A 31 14.51 2.42 -3.20
N ASN A 32 14.20 1.91 -4.39
CA ASN A 32 14.63 2.47 -5.67
C ASN A 32 13.61 3.47 -6.24
N TYR A 33 12.39 3.52 -5.69
CA TYR A 33 11.35 4.41 -6.17
C TYR A 33 11.68 5.89 -5.88
N PRO A 34 11.45 6.83 -6.82
CA PRO A 34 11.69 8.25 -6.62
C PRO A 34 10.59 8.92 -5.77
N ALA A 35 10.41 8.46 -4.52
CA ALA A 35 9.29 8.82 -3.66
C ALA A 35 9.23 10.33 -3.39
N LEU A 36 10.38 10.95 -3.11
CA LEU A 36 10.46 12.39 -2.83
C LEU A 36 9.98 13.25 -4.01
N SER A 37 10.23 12.81 -5.24
CA SER A 37 9.85 13.57 -6.44
C SER A 37 8.37 13.44 -6.77
N HIS A 38 7.71 12.35 -6.36
CA HIS A 38 6.35 12.02 -6.78
C HIS A 38 5.30 12.20 -5.68
N ALA A 39 5.71 12.20 -4.40
CA ALA A 39 4.79 12.24 -3.29
C ALA A 39 4.14 13.62 -3.11
N ARG A 40 2.80 13.65 -3.02
CA ARG A 40 2.07 14.82 -2.50
C ARG A 40 2.26 14.95 -0.98
N ARG A 41 2.30 13.81 -0.31
CA ARG A 41 2.62 13.63 1.12
C ARG A 41 3.55 12.42 1.23
N LEU A 42 4.67 12.58 1.91
CA LEU A 42 5.70 11.55 2.02
C LEU A 42 5.87 11.14 3.48
N VAL A 43 5.81 9.84 3.74
CA VAL A 43 6.31 9.22 4.98
C VAL A 43 7.52 8.38 4.61
N ARG A 44 8.61 8.51 5.39
CA ARG A 44 9.79 7.67 5.22
C ARG A 44 9.87 6.63 6.32
N MET A 45 10.05 5.37 5.92
CA MET A 45 10.20 4.19 6.76
C MET A 45 11.37 3.36 6.22
N ASP A 46 12.53 4.01 6.04
CA ASP A 46 13.67 3.51 5.28
C ASP A 46 14.30 2.22 5.82
N ALA A 47 14.00 1.86 7.08
CA ALA A 47 14.53 0.68 7.75
C ALA A 47 13.50 -0.47 7.85
N THR A 48 12.33 -0.33 7.20
CA THR A 48 11.23 -1.29 7.26
C THR A 48 10.86 -1.77 5.87
N ASP A 49 10.72 -3.08 5.68
CA ASP A 49 10.30 -3.66 4.40
C ASP A 49 8.82 -3.36 4.08
N ALA A 50 8.48 -3.45 2.78
CA ALA A 50 7.14 -3.11 2.30
C ALA A 50 6.04 -4.04 2.85
N PRO A 51 6.23 -5.37 2.94
CA PRO A 51 5.23 -6.26 3.53
C PRO A 51 4.92 -5.95 5.00
N THR A 52 5.92 -5.59 5.81
CA THR A 52 5.73 -5.22 7.22
C THR A 52 4.94 -3.92 7.34
N ILE A 53 5.23 -2.92 6.49
CA ILE A 53 4.45 -1.67 6.42
C ILE A 53 3.01 -1.98 5.98
N LEU A 54 2.83 -2.79 4.95
CA LEU A 54 1.52 -3.19 4.42
C LEU A 54 0.65 -3.81 5.52
N LYS A 55 1.16 -4.79 6.26
CA LYS A 55 0.44 -5.43 7.38
C LYS A 55 0.01 -4.41 8.43
N ALA A 56 0.88 -3.46 8.78
CA ALA A 56 0.56 -2.43 9.77
C ALA A 56 -0.47 -1.40 9.28
N ILE A 57 -0.50 -1.10 7.98
CA ILE A 57 -1.53 -0.26 7.39
C ILE A 57 -2.87 -1.00 7.37
N LEU A 58 -2.90 -2.24 6.90
CA LEU A 58 -4.12 -3.04 6.78
C LEU A 58 -4.73 -3.43 8.13
N SER A 59 -3.95 -3.46 9.21
CA SER A 59 -4.52 -3.65 10.56
C SER A 59 -5.35 -2.45 11.06
N LEU A 60 -5.34 -1.32 10.35
CA LEU A 60 -6.06 -0.09 10.70
C LEU A 60 -7.00 0.40 9.59
N MET A 61 -6.63 0.17 8.32
CA MET A 61 -7.31 0.73 7.15
C MET A 61 -7.94 -0.40 6.34
N PRO A 62 -9.29 -0.45 6.21
CA PRO A 62 -9.93 -1.43 5.34
C PRO A 62 -9.67 -1.08 3.88
N LEU A 63 -9.60 -2.11 3.04
CA LEU A 63 -9.62 -1.94 1.59
C LEU A 63 -11.03 -1.74 1.03
N ASP A 64 -11.11 -1.05 -0.11
CA ASP A 64 -12.37 -0.72 -0.78
C ASP A 64 -13.04 -1.96 -1.40
N ARG A 65 -14.22 -2.32 -0.89
CA ARG A 65 -15.02 -3.47 -1.36
C ARG A 65 -16.11 -3.09 -2.36
N ASP A 66 -16.30 -1.79 -2.60
CA ASP A 66 -17.33 -1.29 -3.52
C ASP A 66 -16.79 -1.17 -4.96
N VAL A 67 -15.56 -1.61 -5.19
CA VAL A 67 -14.89 -1.62 -6.49
C VAL A 67 -14.36 -3.01 -6.82
N PRO A 68 -14.16 -3.33 -8.12
CA PRO A 68 -13.62 -4.64 -8.50
C PRO A 68 -12.21 -4.93 -7.94
N GLU A 69 -11.40 -3.88 -7.76
CA GLU A 69 -9.99 -3.99 -7.41
C GLU A 69 -9.58 -2.84 -6.48
N ALA A 70 -8.88 -3.16 -5.38
CA ALA A 70 -8.48 -2.19 -4.37
C ALA A 70 -7.01 -2.31 -3.93
N ALA A 71 -6.28 -3.28 -4.45
CA ALA A 71 -4.84 -3.45 -4.20
C ALA A 71 -4.14 -3.71 -5.54
N PHE A 72 -3.05 -2.99 -5.80
CA PHE A 72 -2.39 -3.01 -7.10
C PHE A 72 -0.88 -3.16 -6.97
N ARG A 73 -0.27 -3.93 -7.88
CA ARG A 73 1.19 -4.12 -7.99
C ARG A 73 1.65 -3.90 -9.44
N PRO A 74 2.94 -3.63 -9.69
CA PRO A 74 3.44 -3.51 -11.05
C PRO A 74 3.56 -4.86 -11.76
N CYS A 75 3.62 -4.88 -13.09
CA CYS A 75 4.03 -6.06 -13.85
C CYS A 75 5.57 -6.17 -13.86
N ALA A 76 6.11 -7.19 -13.20
CA ALA A 76 7.56 -7.39 -13.10
C ALA A 76 8.14 -7.67 -14.47
N PHE A 77 9.17 -6.92 -14.87
CA PHE A 77 9.81 -7.04 -16.19
C PHE A 77 8.83 -6.91 -17.37
N GLY A 78 7.68 -6.25 -17.18
CA GLY A 78 6.63 -6.13 -18.20
C GLY A 78 5.71 -7.35 -18.34
N ASP A 79 5.90 -8.38 -17.51
CA ASP A 79 5.07 -9.58 -17.47
C ASP A 79 4.11 -9.51 -16.28
N CYS A 80 2.81 -9.53 -16.56
CA CYS A 80 1.77 -9.46 -15.54
C CYS A 80 1.44 -10.84 -14.96
N ASP A 81 1.79 -11.94 -15.62
CA ASP A 81 1.60 -13.30 -15.11
C ASP A 81 2.76 -13.74 -14.22
N ARG A 82 3.89 -13.04 -14.30
CA ARG A 82 5.06 -13.25 -13.45
C ARG A 82 4.75 -12.90 -11.99
N ILE A 83 4.90 -13.90 -11.13
CA ILE A 83 4.76 -13.78 -9.68
C ILE A 83 6.14 -13.75 -9.02
N GLU A 84 6.46 -12.63 -8.38
CA GLU A 84 7.65 -12.49 -7.54
C GLU A 84 7.30 -12.85 -6.08
N PRO A 85 8.25 -13.34 -5.27
CA PRO A 85 7.98 -13.70 -3.87
C PRO A 85 7.33 -12.58 -3.05
N ILE A 86 7.70 -11.33 -3.32
CA ILE A 86 7.10 -10.16 -2.65
C ILE A 86 5.60 -10.02 -2.93
N TYR A 87 5.10 -10.45 -4.09
CA TYR A 87 3.68 -10.40 -4.41
C TYR A 87 2.88 -11.43 -3.61
N GLU A 88 3.48 -12.58 -3.29
CA GLU A 88 2.87 -13.58 -2.41
C GLU A 88 2.77 -13.05 -0.97
N GLU A 89 3.82 -12.38 -0.48
CA GLU A 89 3.81 -11.72 0.83
C GLU A 89 2.78 -10.58 0.90
N PHE A 90 2.64 -9.80 -0.19
CA PHE A 90 1.60 -8.78 -0.29
C PHE A 90 0.20 -9.38 -0.28
N GLN A 91 -0.05 -10.44 -1.06
CA GLN A 91 -1.34 -11.12 -1.06
C GLN A 91 -1.65 -11.73 0.30
N ALA A 92 -0.68 -12.35 0.97
CA ALA A 92 -0.85 -12.89 2.31
C ALA A 92 -1.23 -11.82 3.34
N ALA A 93 -0.60 -10.64 3.28
CA ALA A 93 -0.94 -9.52 4.15
C ALA A 93 -2.38 -9.00 3.90
N ILE A 94 -2.82 -9.00 2.64
CA ILE A 94 -4.20 -8.67 2.25
C ILE A 94 -5.16 -9.72 2.78
N ASP A 95 -4.87 -11.01 2.62
CA ASP A 95 -5.76 -12.09 3.05
C ASP A 95 -5.98 -12.12 4.57
N GLU A 96 -4.97 -11.71 5.35
CA GLU A 96 -5.04 -11.62 6.82
C GLU A 96 -6.08 -10.59 7.33
N ASN A 97 -6.30 -9.49 6.59
CA ASN A 97 -7.11 -8.35 7.05
C ASN A 97 -8.36 -8.12 6.18
N ASP A 98 -8.23 -8.41 4.90
CA ASP A 98 -9.18 -8.05 3.84
C ASP A 98 -9.40 -9.19 2.85
N ASN A 99 -9.56 -10.41 3.37
CA ASN A 99 -9.79 -11.62 2.58
C ASN A 99 -10.80 -11.43 1.42
N GLY A 100 -10.45 -12.04 0.28
CA GLY A 100 -11.20 -11.98 -0.97
C GLY A 100 -10.77 -10.86 -1.92
N ILE A 101 -9.97 -9.88 -1.46
CA ILE A 101 -9.39 -8.86 -2.34
C ILE A 101 -8.12 -9.41 -2.99
N ARG A 102 -8.05 -9.30 -4.32
CA ARG A 102 -6.89 -9.76 -5.10
C ARG A 102 -5.91 -8.63 -5.31
N LEU A 103 -4.63 -8.97 -5.30
CA LEU A 103 -3.55 -8.10 -5.70
C LEU A 103 -3.46 -8.03 -7.24
N THR A 104 -3.95 -6.93 -7.81
CA THR A 104 -4.09 -6.79 -9.27
C THR A 104 -2.81 -6.25 -9.94
N PRO A 105 -2.31 -6.89 -11.04
CA PRO A 105 -1.28 -6.31 -11.90
C PRO A 105 -1.73 -5.03 -12.62
N ILE A 106 -0.86 -4.02 -12.64
CA ILE A 106 -0.95 -2.91 -13.60
C ILE A 106 0.38 -2.81 -14.37
N SER A 107 0.29 -2.84 -15.70
CA SER A 107 1.48 -2.78 -16.57
C SER A 107 1.92 -1.34 -16.81
N GLY A 108 3.23 -1.10 -16.72
CA GLY A 108 3.88 0.08 -17.29
C GLY A 108 3.48 1.43 -16.66
N PRO A 109 3.44 2.52 -17.47
CA PRO A 109 3.19 3.88 -16.98
C PRO A 109 1.91 4.07 -16.14
N PRO A 110 0.76 3.44 -16.46
CA PRO A 110 -0.46 3.57 -15.65
C PRO A 110 -0.28 3.28 -14.15
N PHE A 111 0.55 2.31 -13.79
CA PHE A 111 0.83 2.01 -12.37
C PHE A 111 1.53 3.20 -11.68
N TYR A 112 2.51 3.79 -12.36
CA TYR A 112 3.28 4.91 -11.83
C TYR A 112 2.50 6.22 -11.79
N ASP A 113 1.63 6.45 -12.77
CA ASP A 113 0.72 7.60 -12.77
C ASP A 113 -0.28 7.50 -11.62
N ARG A 114 -0.73 6.27 -11.29
CA ARG A 114 -1.56 6.01 -10.12
C ARG A 114 -0.82 6.28 -8.81
N ILE A 115 0.44 5.89 -8.66
CA ILE A 115 1.26 6.26 -7.49
C ILE A 115 1.36 7.78 -7.34
N LYS A 116 1.63 8.52 -8.42
CA LYS A 116 1.73 10.00 -8.38
C LYS A 116 0.39 10.67 -8.02
N ALA A 117 -0.73 10.01 -8.33
CA ALA A 117 -2.07 10.49 -8.01
C ALA A 117 -2.49 10.17 -6.56
N ALA A 118 -1.83 9.21 -5.90
CA ALA A 118 -2.14 8.77 -4.55
C ALA A 118 -2.13 9.93 -3.54
N PHE A 119 -2.95 9.79 -2.49
CA PHE A 119 -3.06 10.75 -1.39
C PHE A 119 -1.74 10.91 -0.63
N ALA A 120 -1.01 9.81 -0.47
CA ALA A 120 0.30 9.75 0.17
C ALA A 120 1.16 8.61 -0.40
N ILE A 121 2.48 8.73 -0.23
CA ILE A 121 3.47 7.69 -0.50
C ILE A 121 4.23 7.39 0.79
N VAL A 122 4.43 6.10 1.07
CA VAL A 122 5.33 5.60 2.12
C VAL A 122 6.57 5.01 1.45
N ALA A 123 7.71 5.67 1.59
CA ALA A 123 8.99 5.15 1.13
C ALA A 123 9.51 4.10 2.14
N SER A 124 9.63 2.86 1.69
CA SER A 124 10.11 1.73 2.49
C SER A 124 11.61 1.50 2.30
N GLY A 125 12.18 0.63 3.14
CA GLY A 125 13.50 0.04 2.95
C GLY A 125 13.51 -1.21 2.08
N GLU A 126 12.44 -1.51 1.34
CA GLU A 126 12.35 -2.73 0.53
C GLU A 126 13.38 -2.70 -0.61
N LEU A 127 14.27 -3.69 -0.60
CA LEU A 127 15.37 -3.79 -1.56
C LEU A 127 15.00 -4.62 -2.80
N ARG A 128 13.95 -5.45 -2.70
CA ARG A 128 13.48 -6.29 -3.80
C ARG A 128 12.85 -5.42 -4.88
N LEU A 129 13.16 -5.73 -6.14
CA LEU A 129 12.64 -5.01 -7.28
C LEU A 129 11.13 -5.20 -7.40
N TYR A 130 10.45 -4.19 -7.94
CA TYR A 130 9.01 -4.20 -8.14
C TYR A 130 8.21 -4.31 -6.83
N GLY A 131 8.82 -4.01 -5.69
CA GLY A 131 8.21 -4.02 -4.35
C GLY A 131 7.27 -2.86 -4.05
N ASN A 132 6.63 -2.32 -5.08
CA ASN A 132 5.67 -1.22 -4.96
C ASN A 132 4.25 -1.78 -4.89
N ILE A 133 3.40 -1.22 -4.03
CA ILE A 133 1.99 -1.57 -3.92
C ILE A 133 1.14 -0.32 -3.69
N ILE A 134 -0.06 -0.29 -4.26
CA ILE A 134 -1.06 0.76 -4.05
C ILE A 134 -2.28 0.14 -3.37
N LEU A 135 -2.81 0.82 -2.36
CA LEU A 135 -3.99 0.41 -1.60
C LEU A 135 -5.05 1.49 -1.71
N ARG A 136 -6.28 1.09 -2.01
CA ARG A 136 -7.46 1.98 -2.03
C ARG A 136 -8.28 1.78 -0.76
N LYS A 137 -8.47 2.85 0.01
CA LYS A 137 -9.17 2.82 1.30
C LYS A 137 -10.67 2.61 1.11
N GLY A 138 -11.24 1.68 1.87
CA GLY A 138 -12.66 1.37 1.91
C GLY A 138 -13.45 2.14 2.98
N VAL A 139 -14.72 1.76 3.11
CA VAL A 139 -15.65 2.30 4.12
C VAL A 139 -15.45 1.60 5.46
N ILE A 140 -15.46 2.38 6.55
CA ILE A 140 -15.63 1.83 7.90
C ILE A 140 -17.10 2.00 8.26
N SER A 141 -17.85 0.89 8.29
CA SER A 141 -19.26 0.90 8.68
C SER A 141 -19.41 1.38 10.12
N PRO A 142 -20.43 2.22 10.44
CA PRO A 142 -20.77 2.52 11.81
C PRO A 142 -21.04 1.22 12.57
N ALA A 143 -20.40 1.04 13.72
CA ALA A 143 -20.80 -0.01 14.64
C ALA A 143 -22.23 0.32 15.13
N ILE A 144 -23.18 -0.56 14.82
CA ILE A 144 -24.51 -0.55 15.45
C ILE A 144 -24.39 -1.24 16.80
#